data_AF-A0A1H9MJJ6-F1
#
_entry.id   AF-A0A1H9MJJ6-F1
#
_cell.length_a   1.000
_cell.length_b   1.000
_cell.length_c   1.000
_cell.angle_alpha   90.00
_cell.angle_beta   90.00
_cell.angle_gamma   90.00
#
_symmetry.space_group_name_H-M   'P 1'
#
loop_
_entity.id
_entity.type
_entity.pdbx_description
1 polymer ?
#
loop_
_entity_poly.entity_id
_entity_poly.type
_entity_poly.pdbx_seq_one_letter_code
_entity_poly.pdbx_strand_id
1 'polypeptide(L)'
;MAATTTGKLFDPRPQSNSGRSSTDVSVEWLKNWAASHVTAPMGEGAVSAETLAKDVEADAVGHGLYLKSAMRALGYKNLVDFMLDELEAADQANA
;
A
#
# COMPACT_ATOMS: atom_id res chain seq x y z
N MET A 1 -34.10 1.89 45.54
CA MET A 1 -33.32 3.07 45.12
C MET A 1 -32.23 2.59 44.17
N ALA A 2 -32.15 3.19 42.98
CA ALA A 2 -31.39 2.71 41.83
C ALA A 2 -29.97 3.30 41.73
N ALA A 3 -29.09 2.52 41.11
CA ALA A 3 -27.86 2.86 40.37
C ALA A 3 -26.75 3.70 41.04
N THR A 4 -25.59 3.06 41.22
CA THR A 4 -24.27 3.71 41.27
C THR A 4 -23.30 2.72 40.60
N THR A 5 -23.15 2.73 39.28
CA THR A 5 -22.11 3.44 38.48
C THR A 5 -20.68 3.26 38.99
N THR A 6 -19.76 3.06 38.04
CA THR A 6 -18.28 3.00 38.18
C THR A 6 -17.71 1.61 38.51
N GLY A 7 -16.96 0.94 37.64
CA GLY A 7 -16.45 1.32 36.33
C GLY A 7 -15.89 0.07 35.65
N LYS A 8 -16.42 -0.24 34.46
CA LYS A 8 -15.68 -1.00 33.46
C LYS A 8 -14.56 -0.06 33.00
N LEU A 9 -13.41 -0.13 33.65
CA LEU A 9 -12.18 0.47 33.15
C LEU A 9 -11.69 -0.38 31.96
N PHE A 10 -12.50 -0.39 30.90
CA PHE A 10 -11.97 -0.51 29.56
C PHE A 10 -11.15 0.77 29.40
N ASP A 11 -9.83 0.62 29.49
CA ASP A 11 -8.88 1.60 28.99
C ASP A 11 -8.79 1.30 27.48
N PRO A 12 -9.53 2.00 26.58
CA PRO A 12 -9.21 1.93 25.17
C PRO A 12 -7.96 2.78 24.98
N ARG A 13 -6.80 2.29 25.43
CA ARG A 13 -5.58 2.74 24.76
C ARG A 13 -5.78 2.36 23.30
N PRO A 14 -5.67 3.29 22.35
CA PRO A 14 -5.46 2.87 20.98
C PRO A 14 -4.27 1.92 21.06
N GLN A 15 -4.46 0.65 20.68
CA GLN A 15 -3.36 -0.28 20.51
C GLN A 15 -2.35 0.47 19.65
N SER A 16 -1.28 0.95 20.28
CA SER A 16 -0.12 1.40 19.56
C SER A 16 0.26 0.19 18.74
N ASN A 17 0.09 0.29 17.43
CA ASN A 17 0.41 -0.75 16.46
C ASN A 17 1.95 -0.85 16.37
N SER A 18 2.59 -1.05 17.52
CA SER A 18 4.02 -0.86 17.82
C SER A 18 4.87 -2.05 17.39
N GLY A 19 4.44 -2.80 16.38
CA GLY A 19 5.19 -3.90 15.80
C GLY A 19 5.46 -3.76 14.30
N ARG A 20 4.70 -2.92 13.57
CA ARG A 20 4.91 -2.75 12.14
C ARG A 20 5.95 -1.68 11.86
N SER A 21 7.10 -2.11 11.32
CA SER A 21 8.09 -1.21 10.73
C SER A 21 7.40 -0.32 9.69
N SER A 22 7.75 0.97 9.62
CA SER A 22 7.22 1.88 8.60
C SER A 22 7.39 1.32 7.17
N THR A 23 8.42 0.50 6.98
CA THR A 23 8.64 -0.27 5.75
C THR A 23 7.53 -1.29 5.49
N ASP A 24 7.10 -2.06 6.49
CA ASP A 24 6.02 -3.05 6.38
C ASP A 24 4.69 -2.38 6.01
N VAL A 25 4.38 -1.26 6.68
CA VAL A 25 3.21 -0.44 6.38
C VAL A 25 3.25 0.07 4.94
N SER A 26 4.42 0.53 4.49
CA SER A 26 4.58 1.04 3.12
C SER A 26 4.50 -0.08 2.08
N VAL A 27 4.97 -1.29 2.39
CA VAL A 27 4.86 -2.47 1.50
C VAL A 27 3.41 -2.92 1.38
N GLU A 28 2.70 -3.08 2.49
CA GLU A 28 1.29 -3.48 2.46
C GLU A 28 0.43 -2.42 1.77
N TRP A 29 0.68 -1.14 2.04
CA TRP A 29 -0.02 -0.06 1.38
C TRP A 29 0.24 -0.08 -0.14
N LEU A 30 1.50 -0.24 -0.56
CA LEU A 30 1.86 -0.31 -1.97
C LEU A 30 1.16 -1.49 -2.68
N LYS A 31 1.13 -2.66 -2.04
CA LYS A 31 0.42 -3.84 -2.58
C LYS A 31 -1.09 -3.62 -2.68
N ASN A 32 -1.69 -3.01 -1.67
CA ASN A 32 -3.13 -2.73 -1.67
C ASN A 32 -3.50 -1.65 -2.70
N TRP A 33 -2.64 -0.64 -2.85
CA TRP A 33 -2.78 0.39 -3.86
C TRP A 33 -2.67 -0.22 -5.26
N ALA A 34 -1.65 -1.04 -5.50
CA ALA A 34 -1.45 -1.76 -6.76
C ALA A 34 -2.64 -2.65 -7.09
N ALA A 35 -3.11 -3.49 -6.15
CA ALA A 35 -4.29 -4.32 -6.35
C ALA A 35 -5.58 -3.53 -6.66
N SER A 36 -5.66 -2.26 -6.24
CA SER A 36 -6.83 -1.40 -6.48
C SER A 36 -6.73 -0.56 -7.76
N HIS A 37 -5.52 -0.18 -8.17
CA HIS A 37 -5.27 0.75 -9.30
C HIS A 37 -4.64 0.08 -10.52
N VAL A 38 -3.86 -0.97 -10.33
CA VAL A 38 -3.34 -1.84 -11.38
C VAL A 38 -4.47 -2.78 -11.80
N THR A 39 -5.39 -2.23 -12.57
CA THR A 39 -6.39 -3.00 -13.31
C THR A 39 -5.85 -3.22 -14.71
N ALA A 40 -5.69 -4.47 -15.15
CA ALA A 40 -5.06 -4.83 -16.42
C ALA A 40 -5.49 -3.90 -17.59
N PRO A 41 -4.60 -3.06 -18.13
CA PRO A 41 -4.92 -2.25 -19.29
C PRO A 41 -4.78 -3.10 -20.55
N MET A 42 -5.84 -3.14 -21.37
CA MET A 42 -5.76 -3.65 -22.74
C MET A 42 -4.88 -2.71 -23.59
N GLY A 43 -3.56 -2.96 -23.64
CA GLY A 43 -2.78 -2.61 -24.83
C GLY A 43 -1.49 -1.79 -24.69
N GLU A 44 -1.10 -1.27 -23.52
CA GLU A 44 0.14 -0.45 -23.41
C GLU A 44 0.77 -0.50 -22.00
N GLY A 45 1.35 -1.65 -21.63
CA GLY A 45 1.90 -1.90 -20.29
C GLY A 45 3.02 -0.94 -19.84
N ALA A 46 3.94 -0.57 -20.74
CA ALA A 46 5.09 0.27 -20.37
C ALA A 46 4.71 1.73 -20.05
N VAL A 47 3.88 2.36 -20.89
CA VAL A 47 3.38 3.74 -20.68
C VAL A 47 2.48 3.80 -19.44
N SER A 48 1.72 2.73 -19.20
CA SER A 48 0.86 2.58 -18.03
C SER A 48 1.68 2.46 -16.73
N ALA A 49 2.79 1.70 -16.75
CA ALA A 49 3.66 1.54 -15.57
C ALA A 49 4.29 2.88 -15.13
N GLU A 50 4.78 3.70 -16.06
CA GLU A 50 5.33 5.02 -15.73
C GLU A 50 4.28 5.98 -15.17
N THR A 51 3.06 5.92 -15.70
CA THR A 51 1.94 6.74 -15.23
C THR A 51 1.51 6.32 -13.83
N LEU A 52 1.31 5.02 -13.60
CA LEU A 52 0.97 4.45 -12.30
C LEU A 52 2.05 4.73 -11.26
N ALA A 53 3.34 4.64 -11.63
CA ALA A 53 4.44 4.94 -10.74
C ALA A 53 4.48 6.41 -10.30
N LYS A 54 4.06 7.34 -11.16
CA LYS A 54 3.90 8.76 -10.76
C LYS A 54 2.68 8.95 -9.86
N ASP A 55 1.58 8.28 -10.16
CA ASP A 55 0.31 8.41 -9.43
C ASP A 55 0.45 7.91 -7.99
N VAL A 56 1.01 6.71 -7.81
CA VAL A 56 1.29 6.13 -6.49
C VAL A 56 2.34 6.91 -5.71
N GLU A 57 3.34 7.51 -6.36
CA GLU A 57 4.32 8.36 -5.68
C GLU A 57 3.66 9.63 -5.16
N ALA A 58 2.79 10.27 -5.95
CA ALA A 58 2.02 11.42 -5.52
C ALA A 58 1.06 11.07 -4.35
N ASP A 59 0.38 9.93 -4.44
CA ASP A 59 -0.57 9.48 -3.41
C ASP A 59 0.17 9.12 -2.10
N ALA A 60 1.29 8.40 -2.20
CA ALA A 60 2.12 8.09 -1.04
C ALA A 60 2.69 9.33 -0.35
N VAL A 61 3.07 10.36 -1.12
CA VAL A 61 3.49 11.65 -0.55
C VAL A 61 2.33 12.32 0.19
N GLY A 62 1.12 12.28 -0.37
CA GLY A 62 -0.11 12.76 0.29
C GLY A 62 -0.41 12.01 1.60
N HIS A 63 -0.05 10.73 1.66
CA HIS A 63 -0.19 9.86 2.83
C HIS A 63 1.01 9.86 3.79
N GLY A 64 2.09 10.57 3.47
CA GLY A 64 3.32 10.61 4.29
C GLY A 64 4.11 9.29 4.31
N LEU A 65 3.99 8.47 3.26
CA LEU A 65 4.63 7.17 3.15
C LEU A 65 5.93 7.24 2.31
N TYR A 66 6.93 6.44 2.71
CA TYR A 66 8.22 6.36 2.02
C TYR A 66 8.33 5.07 1.20
N LEU A 67 7.91 5.14 -0.06
CA LEU A 67 7.91 3.99 -0.98
C LEU A 67 9.32 3.45 -1.27
N LYS A 68 10.36 4.28 -1.17
CA LYS A 68 11.76 3.86 -1.36
C LYS A 68 12.16 2.72 -0.42
N SER A 69 11.66 2.73 0.82
CA SER A 69 11.90 1.66 1.79
C SER A 69 11.14 0.39 1.42
N ALA A 70 9.89 0.53 0.95
CA ALA A 70 9.07 -0.58 0.50
C ALA A 70 9.67 -1.27 -0.73
N MET A 71 10.10 -0.51 -1.73
CA MET A 71 10.77 -1.04 -2.92
C MET A 71 12.02 -1.84 -2.56
N ARG A 72 12.86 -1.32 -1.65
CA ARG A 72 14.06 -2.04 -1.18
C ARG A 72 13.69 -3.35 -0.48
N ALA A 73 12.61 -3.37 0.31
CA ALA A 73 12.14 -4.58 0.97
C ALA A 73 11.58 -5.62 -0.01
N LEU A 74 10.99 -5.17 -1.11
CA LEU A 74 10.48 -6.01 -2.19
C LEU A 74 11.57 -6.45 -3.20
N GLY A 75 12.75 -5.84 -3.16
CA GLY A 75 13.87 -6.15 -4.04
C GLY A 75 13.87 -5.40 -5.38
N TYR A 76 12.95 -4.47 -5.60
CA TYR A 76 12.87 -3.68 -6.82
C TYR A 76 13.77 -2.44 -6.76
N LYS A 77 14.41 -2.11 -7.88
CA LYS A 77 15.25 -0.90 -7.99
C LYS A 77 14.41 0.37 -8.02
N ASN A 78 13.30 0.33 -8.76
CA ASN A 78 12.48 1.47 -9.10
C ASN A 78 11.00 1.08 -8.95
N LEU A 79 10.14 2.07 -8.76
CA LEU A 79 8.71 1.83 -8.63
C LEU A 79 8.06 1.43 -9.97
N VAL A 80 8.60 1.93 -11.07
CA VAL A 80 8.22 1.54 -12.44
C VAL A 80 8.43 0.04 -12.67
N ASP A 81 9.53 -0.53 -12.16
CA ASP A 81 9.87 -1.95 -12.31
C ASP A 81 8.85 -2.85 -11.58
N PHE A 82 8.45 -2.43 -10.38
CA PHE A 82 7.38 -3.07 -9.61
C PHE A 82 6.02 -2.98 -10.32
N MET A 83 5.66 -1.80 -10.83
CA MET A 83 4.37 -1.61 -11.52
C MET A 83 4.31 -2.37 -12.84
N LEU A 84 5.43 -2.47 -13.56
CA LEU A 84 5.52 -3.26 -14.79
C LEU A 84 5.26 -4.75 -14.51
N ASP A 85 5.90 -5.30 -13.46
CA ASP A 85 5.74 -6.70 -13.05
C ASP A 85 4.29 -7.01 -12.61
N GLU A 86 3.66 -6.13 -11.83
CA GLU A 86 2.26 -6.27 -11.42
C GLU A 86 1.29 -6.14 -12.62
N LEU A 87 1.58 -5.26 -13.58
CA LEU A 87 0.82 -5.11 -14.83
C LEU A 87 0.94 -6.35 -15.71
N GLU A 88 2.15 -6.89 -15.89
CA GLU A 88 2.39 -8.11 -16.66
C GLU A 88 1.72 -9.33 -15.99
N ALA A 89 1.77 -9.42 -14.66
CA ALA A 89 1.06 -10.46 -13.91
C ALA A 89 -0.46 -10.34 -14.06
N ALA A 90 -1.01 -9.13 -14.01
CA ALA A 90 -2.43 -8.87 -14.20
C ALA A 90 -2.88 -9.14 -15.66
N ASP A 91 -2.04 -8.83 -16.64
CA ASP A 91 -2.27 -9.14 -18.05
C ASP A 91 -2.29 -10.65 -18.29
N GLN A 92 -1.28 -11.38 -17.79
CA GLN A 92 -1.23 -12.85 -17.91
C GLN A 92 -2.38 -13.57 -17.19
N ALA A 93 -2.86 -13.05 -16.07
CA ALA A 93 -3.99 -13.64 -15.34
C ALA A 93 -5.34 -13.41 -16.05
N ASN A 94 -5.42 -12.43 -16.96
CA ASN A 94 -6.63 -12.06 -17.69
C ASN A 94 -6.66 -12.63 -19.13
N ALA A 95 -5.54 -13.18 -19.61
CA ALA A 95 -5.38 -13.84 -20.92
C ALA A 95 -5.79 -15.32 -20.89
#